data_AF-A0A4T0UNJ5-F1
#
_entry.id   AF-A0A4T0UNJ5-F1
#
_cell.length_a   1.000
_cell.length_b   1.000
_cell.length_c   1.000
_cell.angle_alpha   90.00
_cell.angle_beta   90.00
_cell.angle_gamma   90.00
#
_symmetry.space_group_name_H-M   'P 1'
#
loop_
_entity.id
_entity.type
_entity.pdbx_description
1 polymer ?
#
loop_
_entity_poly.entity_id
_entity_poly.type
_entity_poly.pdbx_seq_one_letter_code
_entity_poly.pdbx_strand_id
1 'polypeptide(L)'
;MSRILAQTIAADLYEIDPFFLNVGCNPDEYLPEAQGIVERIAEVTDQATARALIVEVFVEWFGDDALSRVSAERYDEAARRLFNLLHSMPPVGRQS
;
A
#
# COMPACT_ATOMS: atom_id res chain seq x y z
N MET A 1 2.29 -17.05 1.45
CA MET A 1 2.63 -15.89 2.32
C MET A 1 2.22 -14.55 1.71
N SER A 2 2.42 -14.33 0.40
CA SER A 2 2.02 -13.07 -0.29
C SER A 2 0.54 -12.68 -0.12
N ARG A 3 -0.38 -13.65 -0.18
CA ARG A 3 -1.83 -13.37 -0.08
C ARG A 3 -2.29 -12.79 1.27
N ILE A 4 -1.71 -13.24 2.38
CA ILE A 4 -2.09 -12.73 3.71
C ILE A 4 -1.56 -11.29 3.87
N LEU A 5 -0.34 -11.03 3.43
CA LEU A 5 0.25 -9.69 3.45
C LEU A 5 -0.55 -8.71 2.57
N ALA A 6 -0.95 -9.14 1.37
CA ALA A 6 -1.78 -8.32 0.48
C ALA A 6 -3.14 -7.99 1.12
N GLN A 7 -3.77 -8.95 1.81
CA GLN A 7 -5.02 -8.69 2.53
C GLN A 7 -4.85 -7.72 3.69
N THR A 8 -3.74 -7.80 4.44
CA THR A 8 -3.45 -6.86 5.53
C THR A 8 -3.20 -5.45 4.98
N ILE A 9 -2.42 -5.31 3.91
CA ILE A 9 -2.17 -4.02 3.25
C ILE A 9 -3.47 -3.46 2.68
N ALA A 10 -4.30 -4.28 2.04
CA ALA A 10 -5.59 -3.85 1.51
C ALA A 10 -6.53 -3.35 2.63
N ALA A 11 -6.55 -4.01 3.80
CA ALA A 11 -7.33 -3.57 4.95
C ALA A 11 -6.85 -2.21 5.50
N ASP A 12 -5.54 -2.00 5.60
CA ASP A 12 -4.96 -0.71 6.02
C ASP A 12 -5.28 0.40 5.01
N LEU A 13 -5.18 0.12 3.71
CA LEU A 13 -5.54 1.07 2.65
C LEU A 13 -7.05 1.37 2.66
N TYR A 14 -7.90 0.37 2.88
CA TYR A 14 -9.34 0.53 3.03
C TYR A 14 -9.68 1.41 4.24
N GLU A 15 -9.02 1.27 5.38
CA GLU A 15 -9.30 2.11 6.55
C GLU A 15 -8.93 3.59 6.32
N ILE A 16 -7.79 3.84 5.67
CA ILE A 16 -7.30 5.21 5.40
C ILE A 16 -8.07 5.85 4.24
N ASP A 17 -8.54 5.03 3.31
CA ASP A 17 -9.16 5.40 2.05
C ASP A 17 -8.43 6.56 1.35
N PRO A 18 -7.13 6.39 1.02
CA PRO A 18 -6.33 7.50 0.51
C PRO A 18 -6.87 8.03 -0.82
N PHE A 19 -7.52 7.18 -1.61
CA PHE A 19 -7.98 7.47 -2.96
C PHE A 19 -9.50 7.65 -3.10
N PHE A 20 -10.24 7.61 -1.99
CA PHE A 20 -11.70 7.62 -2.02
C PHE A 20 -12.27 6.50 -2.91
N LEU A 21 -11.60 5.33 -2.89
CA LEU A 21 -12.02 4.15 -3.65
C LEU A 21 -13.04 3.32 -2.88
N ASN A 22 -13.22 3.58 -1.58
CA ASN A 22 -14.26 2.95 -0.79
C ASN A 22 -15.65 3.38 -1.27
N VAL A 23 -16.18 2.71 -2.29
CA VAL A 23 -17.56 2.88 -2.76
C VAL A 23 -18.41 1.71 -2.31
N GLY A 24 -18.69 1.66 -1.00
CA GLY A 24 -19.59 0.70 -0.38
C GLY A 24 -18.95 -0.06 0.77
N CYS A 25 -19.18 -1.38 0.82
CA CYS A 25 -18.65 -2.28 1.85
C CYS A 25 -17.85 -3.42 1.23
N ASN A 26 -17.08 -3.17 0.16
CA ASN A 26 -16.24 -4.17 -0.47
C ASN A 26 -14.79 -4.06 0.05
N PRO A 27 -14.38 -4.86 1.04
CA PRO A 27 -13.02 -4.79 1.59
C PRO A 27 -11.94 -5.24 0.60
N ASP A 28 -12.32 -5.80 -0.55
CA ASP A 28 -11.38 -6.24 -1.59
C ASP A 28 -11.07 -5.13 -2.62
N GLU A 29 -11.59 -3.90 -2.46
CA GLU A 29 -11.40 -2.79 -3.40
C GLU A 29 -9.94 -2.37 -3.60
N TYR A 30 -9.09 -2.56 -2.60
CA TYR A 30 -7.66 -2.27 -2.65
C TYR A 30 -6.77 -3.51 -2.87
N LEU A 31 -7.37 -4.70 -3.07
CA LEU A 31 -6.61 -5.94 -3.19
C LEU A 31 -5.65 -5.96 -4.40
N PRO A 32 -6.03 -5.44 -5.59
CA PRO A 32 -5.12 -5.39 -6.74
C PRO A 32 -3.90 -4.47 -6.50
N GLU A 33 -4.09 -3.30 -5.91
CA GLU A 33 -3.03 -2.36 -5.55
C GLU A 33 -2.14 -2.95 -4.45
N ALA A 34 -2.74 -3.57 -3.45
CA ALA A 34 -2.00 -4.24 -2.38
C ALA A 34 -1.13 -5.39 -2.92
N GLN A 35 -1.55 -6.09 -3.98
CA GLN A 35 -0.70 -7.09 -4.64
C GLN A 35 0.51 -6.45 -5.32
N GLY A 36 0.33 -5.35 -6.06
CA GLY A 36 1.45 -4.62 -6.66
C GLY A 36 2.46 -4.12 -5.62
N ILE A 37 1.96 -3.64 -4.47
CA ILE A 37 2.80 -3.26 -3.33
C ILE A 37 3.57 -4.47 -2.77
N VAL A 38 2.91 -5.62 -2.60
CA VAL A 38 3.55 -6.85 -2.08
C VAL A 38 4.64 -7.38 -3.02
N GLU A 39 4.43 -7.33 -4.33
CA GLU A 39 5.40 -7.79 -5.32
C GLU A 39 6.71 -7.00 -5.25
N ARG A 40 6.63 -5.73 -4.87
CA ARG A 40 7.75 -4.79 -4.81
C ARG A 40 8.15 -4.43 -3.37
N ILE A 41 7.63 -5.14 -2.37
CA ILE A 41 7.79 -4.79 -0.96
C ILE A 41 9.26 -4.82 -0.48
N ALA A 42 10.09 -5.61 -1.16
CA ALA A 42 11.53 -5.70 -0.88
C ALA A 42 12.30 -4.40 -1.22
N GLU A 43 11.70 -3.51 -2.02
CA GLU A 43 12.26 -2.20 -2.36
C GLU A 43 12.04 -1.16 -1.25
N VAL A 44 11.15 -1.44 -0.29
CA VAL A 44 10.81 -0.53 0.81
C VAL A 44 11.88 -0.62 1.91
N THR A 45 12.74 0.40 1.98
CA THR A 45 13.82 0.50 2.98
C THR A 45 13.56 1.55 4.05
N ASP A 46 12.68 2.51 3.76
CA ASP A 46 12.28 3.63 4.60
C ASP A 46 10.86 4.10 4.25
N GLN A 47 10.33 5.09 4.97
CA GLN A 47 9.01 5.65 4.66
C GLN A 47 8.96 6.36 3.29
N ALA A 48 10.08 6.91 2.81
CA ALA A 48 10.12 7.63 1.54
C ALA A 48 9.98 6.69 0.35
N THR A 49 10.69 5.56 0.38
CA THR A 49 10.56 4.46 -0.57
C THR A 49 9.18 3.81 -0.50
N ALA A 50 8.60 3.65 0.70
CA ALA A 50 7.22 3.20 0.85
C ALA A 50 6.23 4.14 0.14
N ARG A 51 6.42 5.46 0.29
CA ARG A 51 5.59 6.47 -0.36
C ARG A 51 5.73 6.42 -1.89
N ALA A 52 6.96 6.36 -2.39
CA ALA A 52 7.23 6.27 -3.82
C ALA A 52 6.54 5.03 -4.42
N LEU A 53 6.68 3.87 -3.78
CA LEU A 53 6.03 2.64 -4.20
C LEU A 53 4.50 2.77 -4.26
N ILE A 54 3.87 3.33 -3.21
CA ILE A 54 2.42 3.55 -3.20
C ILE A 54 2.03 4.46 -4.38
N VAL A 55 2.72 5.59 -4.57
CA VAL A 55 2.43 6.50 -5.68
C VAL A 55 2.52 5.78 -7.03
N GLU A 56 3.59 5.03 -7.25
CA GLU A 56 3.80 4.29 -8.50
C GLU A 56 2.70 3.27 -8.77
N VAL A 57 2.36 2.44 -7.78
CA VAL A 57 1.29 1.45 -7.92
C VAL A 57 -0.04 2.13 -8.25
N PHE A 58 -0.38 3.22 -7.55
CA PHE A 58 -1.64 3.91 -7.83
C PHE A 58 -1.64 4.64 -9.18
N VAL A 59 -0.50 5.14 -9.66
CA VAL A 59 -0.38 5.69 -11.02
C VAL A 59 -0.50 4.57 -12.07
N GLU A 60 0.02 3.37 -11.81
CA GLU A 60 -0.16 2.22 -12.71
C GLU A 60 -1.65 1.83 -12.86
N TRP A 61 -2.41 1.87 -11.77
CA TRP A 61 -3.84 1.50 -11.76
C TRP A 61 -4.77 2.61 -12.25
N PHE A 62 -4.49 3.87 -11.92
CA PHE A 62 -5.41 5.00 -12.15
C PHE A 62 -4.84 6.09 -13.08
N GLY A 63 -3.63 5.92 -13.60
CA GLY A 63 -2.93 6.93 -14.40
C GLY A 63 -2.51 8.16 -13.59
N ASP A 64 -2.08 9.21 -14.29
CA ASP A 64 -1.63 10.47 -13.66
C ASP A 64 -2.73 11.16 -12.83
N ASP A 65 -4.01 10.83 -13.07
CA ASP A 65 -5.15 11.30 -12.28
C ASP A 65 -5.01 10.92 -10.79
N ALA A 66 -4.32 9.82 -10.47
CA ALA A 66 -3.96 9.40 -9.12
C ALA A 66 -3.28 10.53 -8.31
N LEU A 67 -2.41 11.31 -8.96
CA LEU A 67 -1.64 12.38 -8.32
C LEU A 67 -2.50 13.59 -7.96
N SER A 68 -3.62 13.78 -8.66
CA SER A 68 -4.54 14.90 -8.45
C SER A 68 -5.68 14.57 -7.48
N ARG A 69 -6.01 13.28 -7.31
CA ARG A 69 -7.12 12.80 -6.46
C ARG A 69 -6.74 12.65 -5.00
N VAL A 70 -5.45 12.60 -4.69
CA VAL A 70 -4.94 12.31 -3.34
C VAL A 70 -3.96 13.39 -2.91
N SER A 71 -4.16 13.94 -1.71
CA SER A 71 -3.23 14.92 -1.15
C SER A 71 -1.91 14.26 -0.75
N ALA A 72 -0.82 15.02 -0.77
CA ALA A 72 0.49 14.56 -0.32
C ALA A 72 0.44 13.97 1.11
N GLU A 73 -0.35 14.57 1.99
CA GLU A 73 -0.55 14.13 3.38
C GLU A 73 -1.18 12.73 3.47
N ARG A 74 -2.11 12.39 2.57
CA ARG A 74 -2.72 11.06 2.52
C ARG A 74 -1.73 10.00 2.05
N TYR A 75 -0.88 10.33 1.08
CA TYR A 75 0.22 9.46 0.68
C TYR A 75 1.24 9.26 1.82
N ASP A 76 1.58 10.33 2.53
CA ASP A 76 2.51 10.25 3.66
C ASP A 76 1.95 9.37 4.81
N GLU A 77 0.66 9.47 5.09
CA GLU A 77 -0.02 8.62 6.08
C GLU A 77 -0.07 7.15 5.64
N ALA A 78 -0.44 6.87 4.39
CA ALA A 78 -0.46 5.51 3.85
C ALA A 78 0.95 4.89 3.88
N ALA A 79 1.98 5.65 3.51
CA ALA A 79 3.37 5.22 3.56
C ALA A 79 3.84 4.93 4.98
N ARG A 80 3.45 5.78 5.95
CA ARG A 80 3.77 5.58 7.37
C ARG A 80 3.17 4.27 7.89
N ARG A 81 1.91 3.98 7.57
CA ARG A 81 1.25 2.75 7.99
C ARG A 81 1.88 1.52 7.35
N LEU A 82 2.11 1.54 6.03
CA LEU A 82 2.80 0.46 5.33
C LEU A 82 4.18 0.18 5.93
N PHE A 83 4.97 1.23 6.16
CA PHE A 83 6.30 1.08 6.75
C PHE A 83 6.24 0.50 8.17
N ASN A 84 5.35 1.00 9.02
CA ASN A 84 5.15 0.48 10.37
C ASN A 84 4.67 -0.97 10.38
N LEU A 85 3.79 -1.35 9.46
CA LEU A 85 3.34 -2.74 9.28
C LEU A 85 4.53 -3.65 9.01
N LEU A 86 5.40 -3.28 8.06
CA LEU A 86 6.60 -4.05 7.72
C LEU A 86 7.59 -4.19 8.88
N HIS A 87 7.71 -3.15 9.71
CA HIS A 87 8.63 -3.14 10.87
C HIS A 87 8.05 -3.82 12.12
N SER A 88 6.72 -3.90 12.19
CA SER A 88 6.02 -4.62 13.26
C SER A 88 5.90 -6.11 12.97
N MET A 89 6.08 -6.52 11.71
CA MET A 89 6.23 -7.92 11.34
C MET A 89 7.65 -8.39 11.64
N PRO A 90 7.85 -9.56 12.30
CA PRO A 90 9.19 -10.12 12.47
C PRO A 90 9.83 -10.32 11.08
N PRO A 91 11.17 -10.16 10.94
CA PRO A 91 11.82 -10.33 9.65
C PRO A 91 11.44 -11.69 9.08
N VAL A 92 10.81 -11.67 7.91
CA VAL A 92 10.48 -12.88 7.17
C VAL A 92 11.81 -13.59 6.92
N GLY A 93 12.03 -14.67 7.67
CA GLY A 93 13.29 -15.42 7.62
C GLY A 93 13.62 -15.77 6.18
N ARG A 94 14.79 -15.34 5.72
CA ARG A 94 15.45 -15.97 4.58
C ARG A 94 15.52 -17.46 4.92
N GLN A 95 14.78 -18.27 4.19
CA GLN A 95 14.97 -19.72 4.25
C GLN A 95 16.42 -19.97 3.81
N SER A 96 17.20 -20.51 4.75
CA SER A 96 18.56 -20.99 4.56
C SER A 96 18.64 -22.06 3.48
#